data_AF-A0A1R1C3A4-F1
#
_entry.id   AF-A0A1R1C3A4-F1
#
_cell.length_a   1.000
_cell.length_b   1.000
_cell.length_c   1.000
_cell.angle_alpha   90.00
_cell.angle_beta   90.00
_cell.angle_gamma   90.00
#
_symmetry.space_group_name_H-M   'P 1'
#
loop_
_entity.id
_entity.type
_entity.pdbx_description
1 polymer ?
#
loop_
_entity_poly.entity_id
_entity_poly.type
_entity_poly.pdbx_seq_one_letter_code
_entity_poly.pdbx_strand_id
1 'polypeptide(L)'
;MKYLTKEWYELCQQTHLHFGLRVHNGAYEFDENLFLRLYKRKEKAHVKQERELYDLDPRYMLEHDGQVLTRVDKAFGEEEVTEEDQIVYHMPPEERAHIEKLIAEYDVRPPFDEQKCKEEYKESIEWNFQYKAENLPQEIVEQIADIRVFTLGYCTREFLQQLKKQSAENKRHVDHAAKEFREVMMAQDIPDEIHGRVQYHDCTVIELVTGDKVVIRFDTRGGFTNINKLTLVAPEIIKQEGEIVGSYWLYQELYRIDNGYELHVLFGGENMPELIVRCADILVEEE
;
A
#
# COMPACT_ATOMS: atom_id res chain seq x y z
N MET A 1 -13.99 15.64 -0.69
CA MET A 1 -13.54 15.00 0.56
C MET A 1 -13.65 16.00 1.71
N LYS A 2 -14.16 15.59 2.87
CA LYS A 2 -14.27 16.40 4.09
C LYS A 2 -13.22 16.03 5.14
N TYR A 3 -12.80 14.76 5.19
CA TYR A 3 -11.86 14.21 6.16
C TYR A 3 -10.65 13.57 5.49
N LEU A 4 -10.86 12.65 4.55
CA LEU A 4 -9.80 11.95 3.83
C LEU A 4 -9.41 12.75 2.58
N THR A 5 -8.99 14.00 2.78
CA THR A 5 -8.65 14.92 1.70
C THR A 5 -7.30 14.61 1.07
N LYS A 6 -7.00 15.26 -0.06
CA LYS A 6 -5.69 15.23 -0.68
C LYS A 6 -4.57 15.61 0.30
N GLU A 7 -4.75 16.67 1.08
CA GLU A 7 -3.76 17.13 2.07
C GLU A 7 -3.59 16.09 3.19
N TRP A 8 -4.68 15.46 3.64
CA TRP A 8 -4.60 14.37 4.60
C TRP A 8 -3.79 13.19 4.03
N TYR A 9 -4.02 12.82 2.77
CA TYR A 9 -3.30 11.74 2.11
C TYR A 9 -1.80 12.07 1.94
N GLU A 10 -1.47 13.27 1.48
CA GLU A 10 -0.08 13.74 1.38
C GLU A 10 0.62 13.72 2.75
N LEU A 11 -0.09 14.12 3.81
CA LEU A 11 0.42 14.05 5.18
C LEU A 11 0.63 12.61 5.65
N CYS A 12 -0.24 11.67 5.26
CA CYS A 12 -0.09 10.23 5.54
C CYS A 12 1.24 9.71 5.00
N GLN A 13 1.61 10.08 3.76
CA GLN A 13 2.88 9.67 3.15
C GLN A 13 4.11 10.14 3.94
N GLN A 14 3.95 11.13 4.81
CA GLN A 14 5.03 11.73 5.59
C GLN A 14 5.08 11.27 7.07
N THR A 15 4.22 10.33 7.47
CA THR A 15 4.16 9.82 8.86
C THR A 15 5.32 8.90 9.23
N HIS A 16 6.09 8.42 8.25
CA HIS A 16 7.15 7.43 8.44
C HIS A 16 8.48 7.78 7.75
N LEU A 17 8.74 9.07 7.46
CA LEU A 17 9.96 9.51 6.76
C LEU A 17 11.28 9.10 7.44
N HIS A 18 11.26 8.88 8.75
CA HIS A 18 12.42 8.42 9.52
C HIS A 18 12.66 6.90 9.46
N PHE A 19 11.70 6.13 8.94
CA PHE A 19 11.76 4.67 8.93
C PHE A 19 12.91 4.18 8.04
N GLY A 20 13.65 3.17 8.52
CA GLY A 20 14.82 2.63 7.81
C GLY A 20 16.09 3.50 7.87
N LEU A 21 16.02 4.74 8.35
CA LEU A 21 17.19 5.63 8.45
C LEU A 21 18.06 5.32 9.67
N ARG A 22 19.37 5.51 9.51
CA ARG A 22 20.39 5.36 10.56
C ARG A 22 21.35 6.55 10.57
N VAL A 23 21.86 6.89 11.74
CA VAL A 23 22.84 7.98 11.87
C VAL A 23 24.19 7.56 11.29
N HIS A 24 24.82 8.44 10.51
CA HIS A 24 26.20 8.29 10.06
C HIS A 24 26.96 9.62 10.14
N ASN A 25 28.13 9.64 10.81
CA ASN A 25 28.90 10.87 11.03
C ASN A 25 29.46 11.52 9.76
N GLY A 26 29.56 10.76 8.67
CA GLY A 26 29.96 11.30 7.37
C GLY A 26 28.80 11.84 6.52
N ALA A 27 27.55 11.79 7.01
CA ALA A 27 26.38 12.24 6.25
C ALA A 27 26.17 13.77 6.27
N TYR A 28 27.09 14.54 6.86
CA TYR A 28 27.03 16.01 6.90
C TYR A 28 27.56 16.67 5.62
N GLU A 29 28.23 15.90 4.75
CA GLU A 29 28.91 16.41 3.57
C GLU A 29 28.69 15.47 2.39
N PHE A 30 28.87 16.00 1.18
CA PHE A 30 28.95 15.19 -0.02
C PHE A 30 30.31 14.47 -0.06
N ASP A 31 30.30 13.14 0.09
CA ASP A 31 31.51 12.31 0.16
C ASP A 31 31.37 11.06 -0.71
N GLU A 32 32.11 11.07 -1.83
CA GLU A 32 32.12 9.98 -2.79
C GLU A 32 32.67 8.66 -2.20
N ASN A 33 33.72 8.74 -1.37
CA ASN A 33 34.33 7.55 -0.79
C ASN A 33 33.40 6.92 0.25
N LEU A 34 32.69 7.75 1.01
CA LEU A 34 31.63 7.29 1.90
C LEU A 34 30.52 6.59 1.12
N PHE A 35 29.99 7.25 0.09
CA PHE A 35 28.92 6.72 -0.74
C PHE A 35 29.29 5.35 -1.31
N LEU A 36 30.42 5.23 -2.01
CA LEU A 36 30.86 3.98 -2.64
C LEU A 36 31.03 2.84 -1.63
N ARG A 37 31.54 3.14 -0.42
CA ARG A 37 31.68 2.16 0.66
C ARG A 37 30.32 1.68 1.17
N LEU A 38 29.38 2.60 1.40
CA LEU A 38 28.04 2.25 1.88
C LEU A 38 27.24 1.52 0.81
N TYR A 39 27.32 1.96 -0.45
CA TYR A 39 26.71 1.32 -1.60
C TYR A 39 27.17 -0.14 -1.71
N LYS A 40 28.49 -0.38 -1.75
CA LYS A 40 29.04 -1.75 -1.84
C LYS A 40 28.59 -2.65 -0.70
N ARG A 41 28.44 -2.11 0.51
CA ARG A 41 27.90 -2.85 1.66
C ARG A 41 26.44 -3.23 1.44
N LYS A 42 25.62 -2.30 0.94
CA LYS A 42 24.19 -2.53 0.70
C LYS A 42 23.95 -3.47 -0.48
N GLU A 43 24.69 -3.31 -1.57
CA GLU A 43 24.70 -4.23 -2.72
C GLU A 43 25.04 -5.66 -2.26
N LYS A 44 26.11 -5.84 -1.48
CA LYS A 44 26.46 -7.17 -0.95
C LYS A 44 25.36 -7.76 -0.06
N ALA A 45 24.69 -6.94 0.75
CA ALA A 45 23.59 -7.39 1.59
C ALA A 45 22.36 -7.78 0.75
N HIS A 46 22.03 -7.01 -0.28
CA HIS A 46 20.95 -7.30 -1.22
C HIS A 46 21.21 -8.58 -2.00
N VAL A 47 22.38 -8.72 -2.63
CA VAL A 47 22.78 -9.96 -3.33
C VAL A 47 22.70 -11.18 -2.42
N LYS A 48 23.11 -11.03 -1.14
CA LYS A 48 23.00 -12.12 -0.17
C LYS A 48 21.53 -12.47 0.09
N GLN A 49 20.66 -11.50 0.32
CA GLN A 49 19.24 -11.71 0.56
C GLN A 49 18.55 -12.34 -0.65
N GLU A 50 18.80 -11.82 -1.85
CA GLU A 50 18.25 -12.37 -3.10
C GLU A 50 18.72 -13.80 -3.33
N ARG A 51 19.98 -14.10 -3.01
CA ARG A 51 20.48 -15.49 -3.06
C ARG A 51 19.79 -16.39 -2.03
N GLU A 52 19.58 -15.91 -0.80
CA GLU A 52 18.87 -16.68 0.23
C GLU A 52 17.41 -16.97 -0.17
N LEU A 53 16.72 -15.98 -0.78
CA LEU A 53 15.38 -16.17 -1.34
C LEU A 53 15.39 -17.08 -2.55
N TYR A 54 16.38 -16.94 -3.42
CA TYR A 54 16.58 -17.83 -4.55
C TYR A 54 16.75 -19.27 -4.07
N ASP A 55 17.62 -19.52 -3.10
CA ASP A 55 17.93 -20.86 -2.63
C ASP A 55 16.80 -21.51 -1.80
N LEU A 56 15.76 -20.75 -1.41
CA LEU A 56 14.62 -21.25 -0.63
C LEU A 56 13.81 -22.29 -1.41
N ASP A 57 13.93 -23.57 -1.00
CA ASP A 57 13.28 -24.71 -1.67
C ASP A 57 11.78 -24.80 -1.33
N PRO A 58 10.86 -24.57 -2.28
CA PRO A 58 9.41 -24.54 -2.03
C PRO A 58 8.85 -25.84 -1.44
N ARG A 59 9.61 -26.95 -1.45
CA ARG A 59 9.24 -28.19 -0.74
C ARG A 59 9.00 -27.99 0.75
N TYR A 60 9.64 -27.01 1.39
CA TYR A 60 9.36 -26.72 2.80
C TYR A 60 7.87 -26.43 3.04
N MET A 61 7.15 -25.91 2.04
CA MET A 61 5.73 -25.60 2.14
C MET A 61 4.87 -26.86 2.31
N LEU A 62 5.32 -27.99 1.77
CA LEU A 62 4.63 -29.28 1.92
C LEU A 62 4.74 -29.86 3.33
N GLU A 63 5.73 -29.43 4.11
CA GLU A 63 5.93 -29.88 5.50
C GLU A 63 4.82 -29.40 6.44
N HIS A 64 4.04 -28.39 6.02
CA HIS A 64 2.91 -27.87 6.77
C HIS A 64 1.67 -28.79 6.71
N ASP A 65 1.57 -29.70 5.74
CA ASP A 65 0.43 -30.62 5.66
C ASP A 65 0.46 -31.62 6.83
N GLY A 66 -0.66 -31.73 7.54
CA GLY A 66 -0.76 -32.50 8.78
C GLY A 66 -0.25 -31.76 10.02
N GLN A 67 0.12 -30.48 9.90
CA GLN A 67 0.51 -29.66 11.06
C GLN A 67 -0.70 -29.45 11.98
N VAL A 68 -0.48 -29.68 13.28
CA VAL A 68 -1.46 -29.39 14.32
C VAL A 68 -1.39 -27.90 14.64
N LEU A 69 -2.48 -27.20 14.42
CA LEU A 69 -2.64 -25.78 14.67
C LEU A 69 -3.63 -25.55 15.82
N THR A 70 -3.34 -24.58 16.68
CA THR A 70 -4.30 -24.13 17.70
C THR A 70 -5.26 -23.12 17.09
N ARG A 71 -6.55 -23.24 17.41
CA ARG A 71 -7.53 -22.24 16.99
C ARG A 71 -7.13 -20.84 17.47
N VAL A 72 -7.29 -19.85 16.60
CA VAL A 72 -6.78 -18.49 16.84
C VAL A 72 -7.44 -17.81 18.04
N ASP A 73 -8.73 -18.06 18.28
CA ASP A 73 -9.49 -17.56 19.44
C ASP A 73 -8.93 -18.07 20.78
N LYS A 74 -8.35 -19.26 20.77
CA LYS A 74 -7.73 -19.90 21.94
C LYS A 74 -6.24 -19.58 22.08
N ALA A 75 -5.51 -19.51 20.97
CA ALA A 75 -4.08 -19.20 20.97
C ALA A 75 -3.76 -17.81 21.57
N PHE A 76 -4.70 -16.88 21.50
CA PHE A 76 -4.58 -15.53 22.06
C PHE A 76 -5.47 -15.29 23.30
N GLY A 77 -6.15 -16.33 23.80
CA GLY A 77 -6.96 -16.28 25.02
C GLY A 77 -6.13 -16.52 26.29
N GLU A 78 -6.72 -16.26 27.45
CA GLU A 78 -6.12 -16.56 28.76
C GLU A 78 -6.48 -17.98 29.27
N GLU A 79 -7.29 -18.73 28.51
CA GLU A 79 -7.74 -20.08 28.86
C GLU A 79 -6.70 -21.15 28.46
N GLU A 80 -6.69 -22.27 29.19
CA GLU A 80 -5.82 -23.41 28.88
C GLU A 80 -6.23 -24.07 27.56
N VAL A 81 -5.26 -24.29 26.66
CA VAL A 81 -5.48 -24.93 25.36
C VAL A 81 -5.64 -26.44 25.56
N THR A 82 -6.77 -26.98 25.11
CA THR A 82 -7.07 -28.42 25.18
C THR A 82 -6.87 -29.11 23.82
N GLU A 83 -6.91 -30.44 23.78
CA GLU A 83 -6.83 -31.20 22.52
C GLU A 83 -8.01 -30.89 21.57
N GLU A 84 -9.18 -30.49 22.08
CA GLU A 84 -10.33 -30.10 21.27
C GLU A 84 -10.13 -28.74 20.55
N ASP A 85 -9.18 -27.93 21.03
CA ASP A 85 -8.82 -26.64 20.44
C ASP A 85 -7.76 -26.78 19.31
N GLN A 86 -7.36 -28.02 19.00
CA GLN A 86 -6.41 -28.35 17.97
C GLN A 86 -7.12 -28.73 16.66
N ILE A 87 -6.61 -28.17 15.56
CA ILE A 87 -7.06 -28.47 14.20
C ILE A 87 -5.86 -29.02 13.44
N VAL A 88 -6.03 -30.14 12.77
CA VAL A 88 -5.04 -30.64 11.81
C VAL A 88 -5.26 -29.89 10.50
N TYR A 89 -4.27 -29.11 10.08
CA TYR A 89 -4.30 -28.50 8.77
C TYR A 89 -4.08 -29.58 7.71
N HIS A 90 -5.01 -29.64 6.77
CA HIS A 90 -4.91 -30.49 5.59
C HIS A 90 -4.82 -29.61 4.37
N MET A 91 -3.71 -29.73 3.65
CA MET A 91 -3.43 -28.90 2.49
C MET A 91 -4.46 -29.17 1.38
N PRO A 92 -5.19 -28.15 0.89
CA PRO A 92 -6.11 -28.29 -0.22
C PRO A 92 -5.40 -28.80 -1.49
N PRO A 93 -6.07 -29.59 -2.35
CA PRO A 93 -5.48 -30.07 -3.59
C PRO A 93 -4.97 -28.96 -4.52
N GLU A 94 -5.65 -27.82 -4.56
CA GLU A 94 -5.26 -26.66 -5.38
C GLU A 94 -3.94 -26.04 -4.88
N GLU A 95 -3.80 -25.89 -3.57
CA GLU A 95 -2.57 -25.39 -2.94
C GLU A 95 -1.40 -26.35 -3.17
N ARG A 96 -1.64 -27.66 -3.01
CA ARG A 96 -0.63 -28.69 -3.32
C ARG A 96 -0.19 -28.62 -4.79
N ALA A 97 -1.13 -28.54 -5.73
CA ALA A 97 -0.81 -28.44 -7.15
C ALA A 97 -0.01 -27.16 -7.48
N HIS A 98 -0.32 -26.05 -6.79
CA HIS A 98 0.47 -24.82 -6.90
C HIS A 98 1.90 -25.01 -6.41
N ILE A 99 2.09 -25.63 -5.23
CA ILE A 99 3.43 -25.91 -4.69
C ILE A 99 4.22 -26.87 -5.59
N GLU A 100 3.58 -27.92 -6.13
CA GLU A 100 4.20 -28.83 -7.09
C GLU A 100 4.69 -28.09 -8.36
N LYS A 101 3.93 -27.10 -8.83
CA LYS A 101 4.37 -26.23 -9.93
C LYS A 101 5.60 -25.40 -9.54
N LEU A 102 5.60 -24.80 -8.35
CA LEU A 102 6.75 -24.04 -7.84
C LEU A 102 8.00 -24.93 -7.72
N ILE A 103 7.85 -26.18 -7.28
CA ILE A 103 8.94 -27.17 -7.21
C ILE A 103 9.48 -27.47 -8.61
N ALA A 104 8.60 -27.71 -9.59
CA ALA A 104 9.03 -27.97 -10.96
C ALA A 104 9.80 -26.79 -11.56
N GLU A 105 9.35 -25.55 -11.30
CA GLU A 105 10.07 -24.33 -11.69
C GLU A 105 11.41 -24.18 -10.94
N TYR A 106 11.44 -24.52 -9.65
CA TYR A 106 12.65 -24.51 -8.83
C TYR A 106 13.72 -25.48 -9.34
N ASP A 107 13.33 -26.68 -9.78
CA ASP A 107 14.27 -27.72 -10.18
C ASP A 107 14.94 -27.47 -11.53
N VAL A 108 14.27 -26.74 -12.43
CA VAL A 108 14.76 -26.48 -13.80
C VAL A 108 15.42 -25.11 -13.97
N ARG A 109 15.39 -24.28 -12.93
CA ARG A 109 15.93 -22.91 -13.00
C ARG A 109 17.45 -22.90 -13.26
N PRO A 110 17.96 -21.84 -13.89
CA PRO A 110 19.41 -21.66 -14.05
C PRO A 110 20.12 -21.48 -12.69
N PRO A 111 21.44 -21.39 -12.63
CA PRO A 111 22.11 -20.92 -11.42
C PRO A 111 21.77 -19.45 -11.12
N PHE A 112 21.84 -19.04 -9.85
CA PHE A 112 21.68 -17.64 -9.45
C PHE A 112 22.67 -16.73 -10.16
N ASP A 113 22.16 -15.73 -10.88
CA ASP A 113 22.96 -14.73 -11.61
C ASP A 113 23.27 -13.52 -10.71
N GLU A 114 24.42 -13.58 -10.06
CA GLU A 114 24.88 -12.50 -9.19
C GLU A 114 25.17 -11.19 -9.94
N GLN A 115 25.57 -11.27 -11.22
CA GLN A 115 25.88 -10.06 -11.99
C GLN A 115 24.59 -9.32 -12.35
N LYS A 116 23.59 -10.06 -12.83
CA LYS A 116 22.26 -9.50 -13.11
C LYS A 116 21.63 -8.89 -11.85
N CYS A 117 21.71 -9.57 -10.71
CA CYS A 117 21.20 -9.03 -9.43
C CYS A 117 21.86 -7.69 -9.06
N LYS A 118 23.18 -7.52 -9.30
CA LYS A 118 23.86 -6.25 -9.05
C LYS A 118 23.44 -5.14 -10.02
N GLU A 119 23.20 -5.49 -11.28
CA GLU A 119 22.70 -4.55 -12.29
C GLU A 119 21.30 -4.05 -11.94
N GLU A 120 20.38 -4.97 -11.59
CA GLU A 120 19.04 -4.63 -11.14
C GLU A 120 19.06 -3.77 -9.86
N TYR A 121 19.95 -4.11 -8.90
CA TYR A 121 20.14 -3.31 -7.70
C TYR A 121 20.61 -1.88 -8.01
N LYS A 122 21.55 -1.75 -8.95
CA LYS A 122 22.06 -0.43 -9.38
C LYS A 122 20.95 0.41 -9.98
N GLU A 123 20.19 -0.14 -10.93
CA GLU A 123 19.08 0.55 -11.59
C GLU A 123 18.02 0.98 -10.57
N SER A 124 17.65 0.08 -9.65
CA SER A 124 16.71 0.38 -8.57
C SER A 124 17.18 1.53 -7.69
N ILE A 125 18.47 1.54 -7.31
CA ILE A 125 19.03 2.59 -6.45
C ILE A 125 19.13 3.94 -7.18
N GLU A 126 19.52 3.95 -8.47
CA GLU A 126 19.55 5.17 -9.28
C GLU A 126 18.16 5.79 -9.43
N TRP A 127 17.15 4.96 -9.70
CA TRP A 127 15.76 5.40 -9.72
C TRP A 127 15.33 5.97 -8.36
N ASN A 128 15.68 5.30 -7.26
CA ASN A 128 15.34 5.76 -5.91
C ASN A 128 15.97 7.12 -5.57
N PHE A 129 17.17 7.43 -6.09
CA PHE A 129 17.78 8.75 -5.92
C PHE A 129 16.94 9.85 -6.58
N GLN A 130 16.56 9.63 -7.84
CA GLN A 130 15.74 10.58 -8.61
C GLN A 130 14.37 10.75 -7.98
N TYR A 131 13.70 9.63 -7.69
CA TYR A 131 12.40 9.63 -7.05
C TYR A 131 12.39 10.42 -5.73
N LYS A 132 13.40 10.21 -4.86
CA LYS A 132 13.50 10.96 -3.60
C LYS A 132 13.82 12.43 -3.80
N ALA A 133 14.64 12.77 -4.79
CA ALA A 133 14.94 14.17 -5.09
C ALA A 133 13.69 14.94 -5.58
N GLU A 134 12.80 14.26 -6.32
CA GLU A 134 11.60 14.87 -6.91
C GLU A 134 10.38 14.85 -5.98
N ASN A 135 10.24 13.82 -5.13
CA ASN A 135 9.01 13.58 -4.37
C ASN A 135 9.13 13.85 -2.87
N LEU A 136 10.34 14.11 -2.34
CA LEU A 136 10.47 14.59 -0.97
C LEU A 136 10.12 16.08 -0.89
N PRO A 137 9.53 16.54 0.24
CA PRO A 137 9.36 17.98 0.48
C PRO A 137 10.67 18.74 0.30
N GLN A 138 10.63 19.90 -0.36
CA GLN A 138 11.82 20.67 -0.70
C GLN A 138 12.65 21.00 0.55
N GLU A 139 11.99 21.34 1.66
CA GLU A 139 12.64 21.66 2.93
C GLU A 139 13.41 20.47 3.51
N ILE A 140 13.00 19.24 3.18
CA ILE A 140 13.70 18.01 3.55
C ILE A 140 14.91 17.79 2.65
N VAL A 141 14.74 17.97 1.33
CA VAL A 141 15.83 17.80 0.36
C VAL A 141 16.97 18.77 0.65
N GLU A 142 16.67 20.02 0.96
CA GLU A 142 17.65 21.07 1.25
C GLU A 142 18.52 20.78 2.49
N GLN A 143 18.06 19.92 3.40
CA GLN A 143 18.81 19.52 4.60
C GLN A 143 19.72 18.30 4.38
N ILE A 144 19.59 17.63 3.23
CA ILE A 144 20.34 16.42 2.90
C ILE A 144 21.61 16.81 2.15
N ALA A 145 22.77 16.57 2.77
CA ALA A 145 24.07 16.87 2.16
C ALA A 145 24.42 15.96 0.96
N ASP A 146 24.00 14.69 1.01
CA ASP A 146 24.15 13.73 -0.09
C ASP A 146 22.90 12.84 -0.18
N ILE A 147 22.07 13.07 -1.19
CA ILE A 147 20.83 12.33 -1.43
C ILE A 147 21.08 10.82 -1.64
N ARG A 148 22.27 10.46 -2.12
CA ARG A 148 22.64 9.05 -2.35
C ARG A 148 22.88 8.34 -1.03
N VAL A 149 23.60 8.97 -0.11
CA VAL A 149 23.81 8.47 1.25
C VAL A 149 22.48 8.39 2.02
N PHE A 150 21.63 9.40 1.87
CA PHE A 150 20.27 9.40 2.42
C PHE A 150 19.43 8.22 1.92
N THR A 151 19.44 8.00 0.61
CA THR A 151 18.68 6.91 -0.03
C THR A 151 19.17 5.53 0.39
N LEU A 152 20.47 5.38 0.66
CA LEU A 152 21.02 4.15 1.25
C LEU A 152 20.60 3.93 2.73
N GLY A 153 19.84 4.86 3.30
CA GLY A 153 19.27 4.79 4.64
C GLY A 153 20.12 5.46 5.71
N TYR A 154 20.90 6.49 5.37
CA TYR A 154 21.80 7.16 6.30
C TYR A 154 21.60 8.67 6.35
N CYS A 155 21.55 9.25 7.54
CA CYS A 155 21.41 10.69 7.72
C CYS A 155 22.20 11.20 8.92
N THR A 156 22.19 12.52 9.13
CA THR A 156 22.76 13.14 10.32
C THR A 156 21.87 12.88 11.54
N ARG A 157 22.44 13.04 12.74
CA ARG A 157 21.71 12.79 13.99
C ARG A 157 20.57 13.78 14.19
N GLU A 158 20.86 15.05 13.95
CA GLU A 158 19.93 16.17 14.11
C GLU A 158 18.75 15.98 13.16
N PHE A 159 19.04 15.65 11.90
CA PHE A 159 18.01 15.43 10.89
C PHE A 159 17.12 14.22 11.22
N LEU A 160 17.69 13.11 11.69
CA LEU A 160 16.90 11.96 12.13
C LEU A 160 15.94 12.31 13.27
N GLN A 161 16.39 13.13 14.23
CA GLN A 161 15.55 13.56 15.35
C GLN A 161 14.40 14.46 14.88
N GLN A 162 14.68 15.37 13.96
CA GLN A 162 13.66 16.22 13.33
C GLN A 162 12.64 15.38 12.57
N LEU A 163 13.06 14.46 11.71
CA LEU A 163 12.14 13.58 10.98
C LEU A 163 11.27 12.76 11.93
N LYS A 164 11.83 12.24 13.03
CA LYS A 164 11.03 11.52 14.05
C LYS A 164 9.96 12.42 14.68
N LYS A 165 10.31 13.66 15.02
CA LYS A 165 9.37 14.63 15.58
C LYS A 165 8.26 14.95 14.57
N GLN A 166 8.64 15.29 13.33
CA GLN A 166 7.70 15.60 12.26
C GLN A 166 6.77 14.43 11.98
N SER A 167 7.32 13.22 11.83
CA SER A 167 6.55 11.99 11.63
C SER A 167 5.53 11.74 12.75
N ALA A 168 5.93 11.95 14.01
CA ALA A 168 5.02 11.78 15.15
C ALA A 168 3.90 12.83 15.18
N GLU A 169 4.21 14.07 14.78
CA GLU A 169 3.23 15.15 14.67
C GLU A 169 2.23 14.89 13.52
N ASN A 170 2.75 14.58 12.32
CA ASN A 170 1.95 14.19 11.17
C ASN A 170 1.03 13.02 11.51
N LYS A 171 1.56 11.99 12.20
CA LYS A 171 0.77 10.84 12.62
C LYS A 171 -0.39 11.23 13.53
N ARG A 172 -0.21 12.17 14.46
CA ARG A 172 -1.30 12.64 15.32
C ARG A 172 -2.42 13.31 14.52
N HIS A 173 -2.06 14.14 13.54
CA HIS A 173 -3.04 14.80 12.67
C HIS A 173 -3.80 13.79 11.81
N VAL A 174 -3.07 12.87 11.18
CA VAL A 174 -3.62 11.79 10.37
C VAL A 174 -4.58 10.91 11.18
N ASP A 175 -4.13 10.44 12.35
CA ASP A 175 -4.91 9.56 13.23
C ASP A 175 -6.16 10.28 13.77
N HIS A 176 -6.07 11.59 14.05
CA HIS A 176 -7.20 12.39 14.50
C HIS A 176 -8.27 12.51 13.41
N ALA A 177 -7.90 12.93 12.20
CA ALA A 177 -8.83 13.02 11.07
C ALA A 177 -9.43 11.66 10.71
N ALA A 178 -8.63 10.59 10.74
CA ALA A 178 -9.11 9.23 10.49
C ALA A 178 -10.09 8.76 11.59
N LYS A 179 -9.91 9.20 12.84
CA LYS A 179 -10.85 8.92 13.92
C LYS A 179 -12.18 9.63 13.69
N GLU A 180 -12.16 10.93 13.41
CA GLU A 180 -13.38 11.70 13.13
C GLU A 180 -14.12 11.16 11.90
N PHE A 181 -13.39 10.83 10.84
CA PHE A 181 -13.92 10.14 9.67
C PHE A 181 -14.68 8.87 10.07
N ARG A 182 -14.06 7.97 10.84
CA ARG A 182 -14.70 6.72 11.26
C ARG A 182 -15.97 6.98 12.07
N GLU A 183 -15.93 7.91 13.03
CA GLU A 183 -17.09 8.27 13.85
C GLU A 183 -18.26 8.79 13.00
N VAL A 184 -17.97 9.66 12.02
CA VAL A 184 -18.99 10.22 11.14
C VAL A 184 -19.53 9.19 10.15
N MET A 185 -18.67 8.34 9.58
CA MET A 185 -19.08 7.27 8.66
C MET A 185 -19.95 6.22 9.37
N MET A 186 -19.57 5.81 10.58
CA MET A 186 -20.37 4.87 11.38
C MET A 186 -21.73 5.45 11.82
N ALA A 187 -21.83 6.78 11.93
CA ALA A 187 -23.09 7.46 12.22
C ALA A 187 -23.96 7.64 10.97
N GLN A 188 -23.43 7.37 9.76
CA GLN A 188 -24.27 7.34 8.56
C GLN A 188 -25.13 6.08 8.61
N ASP A 189 -26.45 6.25 8.64
CA ASP A 189 -27.43 5.15 8.56
C ASP A 189 -27.51 4.63 7.11
N ILE A 190 -26.41 4.03 6.64
CA ILE A 190 -26.27 3.47 5.29
C ILE A 190 -26.37 1.95 5.40
N PRO A 191 -27.20 1.29 4.57
CA PRO A 191 -27.28 -0.16 4.56
C PRO A 191 -25.94 -0.85 4.28
N ASP A 192 -25.66 -1.95 4.99
CA ASP A 192 -24.44 -2.76 4.82
C ASP A 192 -24.23 -3.24 3.37
N GLU A 193 -25.33 -3.48 2.65
CA GLU A 193 -25.30 -3.87 1.23
C GLU A 193 -24.65 -2.80 0.34
N ILE A 194 -24.67 -1.54 0.74
CA ILE A 194 -23.98 -0.45 0.04
C ILE A 194 -22.62 -0.20 0.69
N HIS A 195 -22.59 0.01 2.01
CA HIS A 195 -21.37 0.38 2.73
C HIS A 195 -20.25 -0.67 2.60
N GLY A 196 -20.60 -1.96 2.68
CA GLY A 196 -19.64 -3.06 2.55
C GLY A 196 -19.20 -3.35 1.11
N ARG A 197 -19.95 -2.90 0.10
CA ARG A 197 -19.71 -3.22 -1.32
C ARG A 197 -19.09 -2.07 -2.11
N VAL A 198 -19.26 -0.82 -1.67
CA VAL A 198 -18.53 0.33 -2.22
C VAL A 198 -17.15 0.38 -1.58
N GLN A 199 -16.27 -0.53 -1.99
CA GLN A 199 -14.91 -0.70 -1.47
C GLN A 199 -13.97 -1.03 -2.63
N TYR A 200 -13.47 0.01 -3.31
CA TYR A 200 -12.69 -0.13 -4.55
C TYR A 200 -11.22 0.22 -4.38
N HIS A 201 -10.69 0.30 -3.15
CA HIS A 201 -9.28 0.66 -2.89
C HIS A 201 -8.33 -0.11 -3.82
N ASP A 202 -7.43 0.62 -4.48
CA ASP A 202 -6.45 0.17 -5.48
C ASP A 202 -7.03 -0.39 -6.80
N CYS A 203 -8.35 -0.37 -7.00
CA CYS A 203 -8.95 -0.67 -8.30
C CYS A 203 -8.71 0.48 -9.28
N THR A 204 -8.32 0.16 -10.51
CA THR A 204 -8.07 1.18 -11.55
C THR A 204 -9.35 1.47 -12.32
N VAL A 205 -9.69 2.75 -12.51
CA VAL A 205 -10.84 3.14 -13.34
C VAL A 205 -10.47 2.95 -14.82
N ILE A 206 -11.18 2.06 -15.50
CA ILE A 206 -11.00 1.82 -16.94
C ILE A 206 -12.02 2.57 -17.80
N GLU A 207 -13.14 2.97 -17.22
CA GLU A 207 -14.19 3.71 -17.92
C GLU A 207 -14.99 4.56 -16.94
N LEU A 208 -15.35 5.78 -17.38
CA LEU A 208 -16.28 6.68 -16.71
C LEU A 208 -17.30 7.20 -17.74
N VAL A 209 -18.55 6.80 -17.59
CA VAL A 209 -19.68 7.27 -18.41
C VAL A 209 -20.55 8.21 -17.58
N THR A 210 -20.89 9.37 -18.11
CA THR A 210 -21.73 10.38 -17.44
C THR A 210 -22.96 10.72 -18.29
N GLY A 211 -24.08 11.07 -17.64
CA GLY A 211 -25.37 11.31 -18.29
C GLY A 211 -26.51 11.07 -17.31
N ASP A 212 -27.60 10.40 -17.75
CA ASP A 212 -28.73 9.99 -16.89
C ASP A 212 -28.30 9.09 -15.70
N LYS A 213 -27.14 8.46 -15.84
CA LYS A 213 -26.43 7.69 -14.82
C LYS A 213 -24.94 8.04 -14.88
N VAL A 214 -24.25 7.89 -13.76
CA VAL A 214 -22.79 7.83 -13.74
C VAL A 214 -22.41 6.36 -13.59
N VAL A 215 -21.63 5.82 -14.53
CA VAL A 215 -21.14 4.44 -14.48
C VAL A 215 -19.62 4.47 -14.45
N ILE A 216 -19.03 3.78 -13.48
CA ILE A 216 -17.59 3.60 -13.35
C ILE A 216 -17.30 2.12 -13.48
N ARG A 217 -16.37 1.76 -14.37
CA ARG A 217 -15.86 0.39 -14.49
C ARG A 217 -14.42 0.32 -14.03
N PHE A 218 -14.08 -0.82 -13.43
CA PHE A 218 -12.82 -1.03 -12.78
C PHE A 218 -12.07 -2.24 -13.34
N ASP A 219 -10.75 -2.11 -13.42
CA ASP A 219 -9.83 -3.23 -13.33
C ASP A 219 -9.52 -3.50 -11.86
N THR A 220 -9.96 -4.66 -11.37
CA THR A 220 -9.92 -5.02 -9.95
C THR A 220 -8.66 -5.78 -9.55
N ARG A 221 -7.74 -6.07 -10.48
CA ARG A 221 -6.53 -6.87 -10.22
C ARG A 221 -5.62 -6.28 -9.13
N GLY A 222 -5.68 -4.97 -8.92
CA GLY A 222 -4.95 -4.27 -7.85
C GLY A 222 -5.68 -4.20 -6.51
N GLY A 223 -7.00 -4.42 -6.49
CA GLY A 223 -7.84 -4.24 -5.30
C GLY A 223 -8.24 -5.55 -4.62
N PHE A 224 -9.12 -5.43 -3.63
CA PHE A 224 -9.56 -6.54 -2.76
C PHE A 224 -11.02 -6.97 -3.02
N THR A 225 -11.56 -6.67 -4.20
CA THR A 225 -12.95 -6.95 -4.57
C THR A 225 -13.05 -7.48 -5.99
N ASN A 226 -14.04 -8.33 -6.28
CA ASN A 226 -14.39 -8.73 -7.64
C ASN A 226 -15.46 -7.84 -8.27
N ILE A 227 -16.07 -6.95 -7.48
CA ILE A 227 -17.06 -5.98 -7.97
C ILE A 227 -16.31 -5.00 -8.87
N ASN A 228 -16.65 -5.01 -10.15
CA ASN A 228 -15.94 -4.27 -11.19
C ASN A 228 -16.77 -3.13 -11.80
N LYS A 229 -17.98 -2.88 -11.28
CA LYS A 229 -18.83 -1.79 -11.73
C LYS A 229 -19.61 -1.11 -10.62
N LEU A 230 -19.61 0.22 -10.67
CA LEU A 230 -20.39 1.12 -9.84
C LEU A 230 -21.33 1.95 -10.73
N THR A 231 -22.61 2.00 -10.40
CA THR A 231 -23.60 2.85 -11.07
C THR A 231 -24.28 3.77 -10.06
N LEU A 232 -24.22 5.07 -10.30
CA LEU A 232 -24.94 6.09 -9.53
C LEU A 232 -26.19 6.52 -10.30
N VAL A 233 -27.35 6.35 -9.68
CA VAL A 233 -28.67 6.59 -10.30
C VAL A 233 -29.12 8.04 -10.08
N ALA A 234 -29.63 8.69 -11.13
CA ALA A 234 -30.02 10.10 -11.11
C ALA A 234 -28.94 11.01 -10.51
N PRO A 235 -27.74 11.03 -11.11
CA PRO A 235 -26.57 11.69 -10.54
C PRO A 235 -26.62 13.21 -10.69
N GLU A 236 -26.08 13.91 -9.71
CA GLU A 236 -25.69 15.31 -9.77
C GLU A 236 -24.20 15.40 -9.44
N ILE A 237 -23.37 15.67 -10.46
CA ILE A 237 -21.92 15.83 -10.27
C ILE A 237 -21.67 17.21 -9.66
N ILE A 238 -21.22 17.22 -8.40
CA ILE A 238 -20.89 18.44 -7.66
C ILE A 238 -19.46 18.89 -7.96
N LYS A 239 -18.54 17.93 -8.09
CA LYS A 239 -17.13 18.17 -8.40
C LYS A 239 -16.59 17.03 -9.26
N GLN A 240 -15.84 17.38 -10.30
CA GLN A 240 -14.98 16.46 -11.04
C GLN A 240 -13.68 17.22 -11.36
N GLU A 241 -12.58 16.81 -10.76
CA GLU A 241 -11.27 17.42 -10.90
C GLU A 241 -10.26 16.38 -11.40
N GLY A 242 -9.48 16.74 -12.41
CA GLY A 242 -8.48 15.84 -13.00
C GLY A 242 -9.05 14.79 -13.96
N GLU A 243 -8.15 13.99 -14.53
CA GLU A 243 -8.49 12.86 -15.40
C GLU A 243 -8.69 11.60 -14.54
N ILE A 244 -9.92 11.09 -14.49
CA ILE A 244 -10.29 9.95 -13.63
C ILE A 244 -9.96 8.61 -14.31
N VAL A 245 -10.12 8.49 -15.62
CA VAL A 245 -9.81 7.24 -16.33
C VAL A 245 -8.30 6.99 -16.28
N GLY A 246 -7.90 5.77 -15.90
CA GLY A 246 -6.51 5.39 -15.66
C GLY A 246 -6.00 5.68 -14.23
N SER A 247 -6.76 6.43 -13.43
CA SER A 247 -6.48 6.64 -12.00
C SER A 247 -6.95 5.43 -11.17
N TYR A 248 -6.38 5.26 -9.97
CA TYR A 248 -6.79 4.20 -9.04
C TYR A 248 -7.55 4.79 -7.85
N TRP A 249 -8.53 4.07 -7.34
CA TRP A 249 -9.36 4.52 -6.23
C TRP A 249 -8.57 4.47 -4.92
N LEU A 250 -8.40 5.60 -4.24
CA LEU A 250 -7.70 5.66 -2.96
C LEU A 250 -8.70 5.59 -1.80
N TYR A 251 -9.52 6.62 -1.64
CA TYR A 251 -10.40 6.74 -0.48
C TYR A 251 -11.77 7.25 -0.90
N GLN A 252 -12.79 6.86 -0.13
CA GLN A 252 -14.14 7.37 -0.29
C GLN A 252 -14.76 7.82 1.03
N GLU A 253 -15.64 8.81 0.92
CA GLU A 253 -16.58 9.18 1.96
C GLU A 253 -17.98 9.05 1.38
N LEU A 254 -18.85 8.31 2.06
CA LEU A 254 -20.21 8.10 1.62
C LEU A 254 -21.17 8.64 2.67
N TYR A 255 -21.95 9.65 2.29
CA TYR A 255 -22.91 10.31 3.18
C TYR A 255 -24.33 9.96 2.80
N ARG A 256 -25.19 9.73 3.81
CA ARG A 256 -26.63 9.67 3.61
C ARG A 256 -27.18 11.09 3.54
N ILE A 257 -28.00 11.38 2.53
CA ILE A 257 -28.73 12.64 2.37
C ILE A 257 -30.22 12.36 2.22
N ASP A 258 -31.07 13.38 2.36
CA ASP A 258 -32.54 13.24 2.39
C ASP A 258 -33.09 12.35 1.25
N ASN A 259 -32.57 12.52 0.04
CA ASN A 259 -33.04 11.82 -1.17
C ASN A 259 -31.97 10.91 -1.80
N GLY A 260 -31.09 10.29 -1.00
CA GLY A 260 -30.12 9.32 -1.52
C GLY A 260 -28.76 9.41 -0.83
N TYR A 261 -27.70 9.51 -1.64
CA TYR A 261 -26.31 9.49 -1.17
C TYR A 261 -25.48 10.62 -1.78
N GLU A 262 -24.47 11.07 -1.05
CA GLU A 262 -23.40 11.92 -1.56
C GLU A 262 -22.08 11.16 -1.42
N LEU A 263 -21.50 10.74 -2.55
CA LEU A 263 -20.25 10.00 -2.64
C LEU A 263 -19.12 10.95 -2.99
N HIS A 264 -18.08 10.98 -2.17
CA HIS A 264 -16.83 11.66 -2.44
C HIS A 264 -15.75 10.61 -2.65
N VAL A 265 -14.93 10.77 -3.69
CA VAL A 265 -13.85 9.85 -4.03
C VAL A 265 -12.59 10.64 -4.31
N LEU A 266 -11.50 10.22 -3.67
CA LEU A 266 -10.13 10.62 -3.99
C LEU A 266 -9.49 9.49 -4.80
N PHE A 267 -8.88 9.86 -5.92
CA PHE A 267 -8.14 8.94 -6.78
C PHE A 267 -6.64 9.21 -6.68
N GLY A 268 -5.86 8.15 -6.81
CA GLY A 268 -4.41 8.17 -6.94
C GLY A 268 -4.01 8.15 -8.42
N GLY A 269 -2.88 8.78 -8.71
CA GLY A 269 -2.44 9.08 -10.06
C GLY A 269 -1.91 10.52 -10.14
N GLU A 270 -1.66 10.99 -11.35
CA GLU A 270 -1.19 12.36 -11.56
C GLU A 270 -2.21 13.37 -11.01
N ASN A 271 -1.74 14.32 -10.20
CA ASN A 271 -2.52 15.37 -9.55
C ASN A 271 -3.60 14.93 -8.53
N MET A 272 -3.78 13.63 -8.28
CA MET A 272 -4.81 13.06 -7.40
C MET A 272 -6.22 13.58 -7.71
N PRO A 273 -6.86 13.06 -8.77
CA PRO A 273 -8.20 13.45 -9.19
C PRO A 273 -9.24 13.29 -8.06
N GLU A 274 -10.30 14.08 -8.11
CA GLU A 274 -11.41 14.00 -7.16
C GLU A 274 -12.76 13.97 -7.87
N LEU A 275 -13.70 13.20 -7.33
CA LEU A 275 -15.08 13.13 -7.79
C LEU A 275 -16.04 13.26 -6.61
N ILE A 276 -17.01 14.17 -6.71
CA ILE A 276 -18.11 14.30 -5.75
C ILE A 276 -19.43 14.25 -6.51
N VAL A 277 -20.26 13.28 -6.18
CA VAL A 277 -21.55 13.05 -6.85
C VAL A 277 -22.63 12.81 -5.82
N ARG A 278 -23.77 13.48 -5.99
CA ARG A 278 -25.03 13.10 -5.34
C ARG A 278 -25.80 12.17 -6.24
N CYS A 279 -26.50 11.21 -5.67
CA CYS A 279 -27.31 10.27 -6.43
C CYS A 279 -28.49 9.80 -5.59
N ALA A 280 -29.55 9.35 -6.27
CA ALA A 280 -30.71 8.77 -5.61
C ALA A 280 -30.42 7.37 -5.06
N ASP A 281 -29.58 6.60 -5.76
CA ASP A 281 -29.25 5.22 -5.41
C ASP A 281 -27.90 4.78 -5.99
N ILE A 282 -27.34 3.71 -5.42
CA ILE A 282 -26.03 3.14 -5.77
C ILE A 282 -26.20 1.66 -6.10
N LEU A 283 -25.79 1.26 -7.30
CA LEU A 283 -25.75 -0.13 -7.73
C LEU A 283 -24.30 -0.59 -7.90
N VAL A 284 -24.00 -1.77 -7.37
CA VAL A 284 -22.66 -2.37 -7.37
C VAL A 284 -22.75 -3.79 -7.92
N GLU A 285 -22.00 -4.04 -8.99
CA GLU A 285 -22.16 -5.21 -9.85
C GLU A 285 -20.81 -5.84 -10.18
N GLU A 286 -20.83 -7.16 -10.40
CA GLU A 286 -19.75 -7.91 -11.04
C GLU A 286 -20.23 -8.24 -12.46
N GLU A 287 -19.60 -7.65 -13.47
CA GLU A 287 -19.83 -7.87 -14.91
C GLU A 287 -18.89 -8.93 -15.51
#